data_AF-A0A942C8D9-F1
#
_entry.id   AF-A0A942C8D9-F1
#
_cell.length_a   1.000
_cell.length_b   1.000
_cell.length_c   1.000
_cell.angle_alpha   90.00
_cell.angle_beta   90.00
_cell.angle_gamma   90.00
#
_symmetry.space_group_name_H-M   'P 1'
#
loop_
_entity.id
_entity.type
_entity.pdbx_description
1 polymer ?
#
loop_
_entity_poly.entity_id
_entity_poly.type
_entity_poly.pdbx_seq_one_letter_code
_entity_poly.pdbx_strand_id
1 'polypeptide(L)'
;MSVWLAFGNRKVEGEAKVDTGSSLCLFERVQGESLGLVIENGSPVTINTTTGNFVAYGHEVGLSVLGLETTATVYFAADEQFTRNVLGRQGWLDRVRLGLIDYEGKLFLSDYNES
;
A
#
# COMPACT_ATOMS: atom_id res chain seq x y z
N MET A 1 10.36 -1.63 -1.84
CA MET A 1 10.02 -1.56 -3.28
C MET A 1 9.49 -0.17 -3.54
N SER A 2 9.95 0.48 -4.60
CA SER A 2 9.43 1.79 -4.99
C SER A 2 7.94 1.67 -5.33
N VAL A 3 7.17 2.56 -4.74
CA VAL A 3 5.73 2.71 -4.94
C VAL A 3 5.42 4.15 -5.24
N TRP A 4 4.42 4.38 -6.08
CA TRP A 4 3.88 5.71 -6.31
C TRP A 4 2.41 5.74 -5.92
N LEU A 5 2.04 6.74 -5.14
CA LEU A 5 0.64 7.04 -4.83
C LEU A 5 0.22 8.29 -5.60
N ALA A 6 -1.02 8.32 -6.07
CA ALA A 6 -1.57 9.43 -6.84
C ALA A 6 -2.99 9.78 -6.40
N PHE A 7 -3.26 11.07 -6.23
CA PHE A 7 -4.60 11.59 -5.94
C PHE A 7 -4.76 12.98 -6.57
N GLY A 8 -5.81 13.15 -7.38
CA GLY A 8 -6.00 14.36 -8.18
C GLY A 8 -4.79 14.62 -9.10
N ASN A 9 -4.14 15.77 -8.94
CA ASN A 9 -2.93 16.16 -9.69
C ASN A 9 -1.63 15.95 -8.91
N ARG A 10 -1.69 15.31 -7.73
CA ARG A 10 -0.52 15.08 -6.87
C ARG A 10 -0.08 13.63 -6.96
N LYS A 11 1.24 13.44 -6.93
CA LYS A 11 1.89 12.13 -6.95
C LYS A 11 3.03 12.15 -5.94
N VAL A 12 3.14 11.08 -5.15
CA VAL A 12 4.15 10.93 -4.10
C VAL A 12 4.85 9.59 -4.31
N GLU A 13 6.19 9.60 -4.29
CA GLU A 13 7.00 8.40 -4.28
C GLU A 13 7.23 7.93 -2.84
N GLY A 14 7.33 6.61 -2.66
CA GLY A 14 7.77 6.02 -1.41
C GLY A 14 8.36 4.63 -1.59
N GLU A 15 8.69 4.01 -0.46
CA GLU A 15 9.14 2.63 -0.38
C GLU A 15 8.17 1.83 0.46
N ALA A 16 7.75 0.65 -0.03
CA ALA A 16 6.91 -0.28 0.71
C ALA A 16 7.44 -1.72 0.66
N LYS A 17 7.15 -2.49 1.70
CA LYS A 17 7.46 -3.93 1.75
C LYS A 17 6.26 -4.74 1.31
N VAL A 18 6.48 -5.79 0.54
CA VAL A 18 5.41 -6.77 0.26
C VAL A 18 5.18 -7.57 1.52
N ASP A 19 3.95 -7.56 2.00
CA ASP A 19 3.54 -8.29 3.19
C ASP A 19 2.33 -9.16 2.85
N THR A 20 2.60 -10.43 2.54
CA THR A 20 1.57 -11.43 2.23
C THR A 20 0.73 -11.80 3.46
N GLY A 21 1.20 -11.47 4.67
CA GLY A 21 0.45 -11.63 5.92
C GLY A 21 -0.51 -10.47 6.20
N SER A 22 -0.31 -9.32 5.57
CA SER A 22 -1.23 -8.18 5.67
C SER A 22 -2.38 -8.31 4.68
N SER A 23 -3.61 -8.07 5.15
CA SER A 23 -4.76 -7.94 4.26
C SER A 23 -4.79 -6.60 3.52
N LEU A 24 -4.22 -5.54 4.10
CA LEU A 24 -4.39 -4.16 3.64
C LEU A 24 -3.07 -3.56 3.17
N CYS A 25 -3.12 -2.74 2.11
CA CYS A 25 -2.06 -1.81 1.78
C CYS A 25 -2.10 -0.64 2.75
N LEU A 26 -1.01 -0.40 3.48
CA LEU A 26 -0.94 0.57 4.56
C LEU A 26 0.31 1.43 4.41
N PHE A 27 0.13 2.73 4.59
CA PHE A 27 1.13 3.77 4.36
C PHE A 27 1.23 4.74 5.53
N GLU A 28 2.37 5.41 5.61
CA GLU A 28 2.63 6.50 6.54
C GLU A 28 1.68 7.66 6.31
N ARG A 29 1.28 8.30 7.41
CA ARG A 29 0.39 9.47 7.39
C ARG A 29 0.87 10.56 6.43
N VAL A 30 2.17 10.87 6.50
CA VAL A 30 2.82 11.93 5.72
C VAL A 30 2.67 11.74 4.21
N GLN A 31 2.56 10.49 3.73
CA GLN A 31 2.36 10.22 2.31
C GLN A 31 0.96 10.65 1.85
N GLY A 32 -0.07 10.36 2.65
CA GLY A 32 -1.44 10.79 2.37
C GLY A 32 -1.60 12.31 2.45
N GLU A 33 -0.97 12.94 3.44
CA GLU A 33 -0.98 14.40 3.57
C GLU A 33 -0.25 15.09 2.42
N SER A 34 0.86 14.50 1.94
CA SER A 34 1.58 14.98 0.76
C SER A 34 0.74 14.88 -0.52
N LEU A 35 -0.17 13.91 -0.60
CA LEU A 35 -1.19 13.82 -1.65
C LEU A 35 -2.33 14.85 -1.50
N GLY A 36 -2.32 15.65 -0.42
CA GLY A 36 -3.37 16.62 -0.12
C GLY A 36 -4.63 16.02 0.49
N LEU A 37 -4.55 14.79 0.99
CA LEU A 37 -5.66 14.17 1.70
C LEU A 37 -5.76 14.71 3.12
N VAL A 38 -6.99 14.89 3.58
CA VAL A 38 -7.29 14.95 5.01
C VAL A 38 -7.50 13.50 5.45
N ILE A 39 -6.55 12.94 6.20
CA ILE A 39 -6.50 11.50 6.50
C ILE A 39 -7.81 11.03 7.16
N GLU A 40 -8.34 11.80 8.10
CA GLU A 40 -9.55 11.49 8.85
C GLU A 40 -10.85 11.51 8.01
N ASN A 41 -10.82 12.06 6.80
CA ASN A 41 -11.98 12.00 5.88
C ASN A 41 -12.14 10.63 5.20
N GLY A 42 -11.17 9.73 5.37
CA GLY A 42 -11.23 8.37 4.85
C GLY A 42 -12.09 7.44 5.69
N SER A 43 -12.27 6.20 5.20
CA SER A 43 -13.00 5.16 5.95
C SER A 43 -12.14 4.64 7.11
N PRO A 44 -12.55 4.80 8.38
CA PRO A 44 -11.74 4.36 9.51
C PRO A 44 -11.68 2.83 9.59
N VAL A 45 -10.52 2.30 10.00
CA VAL A 45 -10.32 0.88 10.32
C VAL A 45 -9.40 0.74 11.54
N THR A 46 -9.68 -0.24 12.39
CA THR A 46 -8.76 -0.66 13.45
C THR A 46 -7.97 -1.86 12.95
N ILE A 47 -6.64 -1.73 12.88
CA ILE A 47 -5.73 -2.79 12.47
C ILE A 47 -5.18 -3.45 13.73
N ASN A 48 -5.37 -4.77 13.84
CA ASN A 48 -4.79 -5.57 14.91
C ASN A 48 -3.46 -6.17 14.45
N THR A 49 -2.43 -5.96 15.25
CA THR A 49 -1.09 -6.51 15.06
C THR A 49 -0.72 -7.39 16.25
N THR A 50 0.37 -8.14 16.12
CA THR A 50 0.90 -8.95 17.22
C THR A 50 1.24 -8.12 18.46
N THR A 51 1.60 -6.85 18.29
CA THR A 51 2.09 -5.97 19.38
C THR A 51 1.05 -4.97 19.88
N GLY A 52 -0.18 -4.99 19.35
CA GLY A 52 -1.24 -4.04 19.71
C GLY A 52 -2.15 -3.72 18.54
N ASN A 53 -2.91 -2.63 18.64
CA ASN A 53 -3.77 -2.14 17.57
C ASN A 53 -3.52 -0.65 17.31
N PHE A 54 -3.88 -0.21 16.11
CA PHE A 54 -3.86 1.21 15.74
C PHE A 54 -4.97 1.49 14.72
N VAL A 55 -5.30 2.78 14.58
CA VAL A 55 -6.30 3.26 13.63
C VAL A 55 -5.62 3.68 12.33
N ALA A 56 -6.26 3.38 11.21
CA ALA A 56 -5.90 3.88 9.90
C ALA A 56 -7.16 4.31 9.13
N TYR A 57 -6.98 5.10 8.07
CA TYR A 57 -8.08 5.62 7.27
C TYR A 57 -7.89 5.27 5.80
N GLY A 58 -8.91 4.64 5.22
CA GLY A 58 -8.92 4.17 3.83
C GLY A 58 -9.33 5.27 2.85
N HIS A 59 -8.49 5.48 1.83
CA HIS A 59 -8.73 6.41 0.73
C HIS A 59 -8.51 5.69 -0.60
N GLU A 60 -9.38 5.96 -1.57
CA GLU A 60 -9.18 5.49 -2.94
C GLU A 60 -8.14 6.37 -3.64
N VAL A 61 -7.04 5.76 -4.08
CA VAL A 61 -5.92 6.44 -4.74
C VAL A 61 -5.42 5.61 -5.93
N GLY A 62 -4.69 6.26 -6.83
CA GLY A 62 -3.84 5.53 -7.78
C GLY A 62 -2.62 4.96 -7.05
N LEU A 63 -2.31 3.69 -7.31
CA LEU A 63 -1.17 2.95 -6.80
C LEU A 63 -0.39 2.38 -7.98
N SER A 64 0.88 2.78 -8.12
CA SER A 64 1.80 2.21 -9.11
C SER A 64 2.95 1.49 -8.42
N VAL A 65 3.17 0.22 -8.75
CA VAL A 65 4.27 -0.59 -8.19
C VAL A 65 4.86 -1.44 -9.31
N LEU A 66 6.19 -1.37 -9.48
CA LEU A 66 6.92 -2.15 -10.48
C LEU A 66 6.32 -2.03 -11.91
N GLY A 67 5.83 -0.85 -12.27
CA GLY A 67 5.24 -0.55 -13.58
C GLY A 67 3.76 -0.95 -13.73
N LEU A 68 3.17 -1.62 -12.75
CA LEU A 68 1.74 -1.92 -12.72
C LEU A 68 0.99 -0.80 -12.03
N GLU A 69 -0.04 -0.27 -12.70
CA GLU A 69 -0.87 0.82 -12.20
C GLU A 69 -2.28 0.33 -11.89
N THR A 70 -2.82 0.77 -10.76
CA THR A 70 -4.16 0.37 -10.36
C THR A 70 -4.80 1.43 -9.45
N THR A 71 -6.13 1.49 -9.44
CA THR A 71 -6.87 2.29 -8.44
C THR A 71 -7.29 1.38 -7.29
N ALA A 72 -6.91 1.72 -6.07
CA ALA A 72 -7.17 0.90 -4.91
C ALA A 72 -7.45 1.76 -3.67
N THR A 73 -8.25 1.21 -2.75
CA THR A 73 -8.31 1.73 -1.39
C THR A 73 -7.04 1.34 -0.66
N VAL A 74 -6.24 2.34 -0.31
CA VAL A 74 -5.09 2.18 0.58
C VAL A 74 -5.37 2.86 1.90
N TYR A 75 -4.68 2.44 2.95
CA TYR A 75 -4.88 2.96 4.29
C TYR A 75 -3.69 3.83 4.70
N PHE A 76 -3.97 4.94 5.37
CA PHE A 76 -2.95 5.78 5.99
C PHE A 76 -3.08 5.70 7.50
N ALA A 77 -1.97 5.46 8.20
CA ALA A 77 -1.97 5.40 9.65
C ALA A 77 -2.42 6.73 10.27
N ALA A 78 -3.21 6.66 11.35
CA ALA A 78 -3.55 7.85 12.13
C ALA A 78 -2.33 8.40 12.89
N ASP A 79 -1.47 7.49 13.37
CA ASP A 79 -0.26 7.79 14.12
C ASP A 79 0.87 8.31 13.21
N GLU A 80 1.39 9.49 13.52
CA GLU A 80 2.53 10.12 12.83
C GLU A 80 3.85 9.38 13.04
N GLN A 81 3.96 8.55 14.10
CA GLN A 81 5.16 7.76 14.38
C GLN A 81 5.20 6.44 13.62
N PHE A 82 4.12 6.09 12.94
CA PHE A 82 4.10 4.93 12.06
C PHE A 82 5.04 5.16 10.87
N THR A 83 5.92 4.19 10.60
CA THR A 83 7.01 4.30 9.61
C THR A 83 7.12 3.08 8.68
N ARG A 84 6.08 2.23 8.65
CA ARG A 84 6.13 0.92 7.98
C ARG A 84 5.14 0.82 6.83
N ASN A 85 5.55 1.25 5.65
CA ASN A 85 4.71 1.06 4.46
C ASN A 85 4.70 -0.41 4.04
N VAL A 86 3.50 -0.95 3.82
CA VAL A 86 3.30 -2.34 3.39
C VAL A 86 2.30 -2.42 2.24
N LEU A 87 2.62 -3.29 1.29
CA LEU A 87 1.72 -3.74 0.24
C LEU A 87 1.09 -5.06 0.68
N GLY A 88 -0.17 -4.98 1.08
CA GLY A 88 -0.96 -6.13 1.50
C GLY A 88 -1.72 -6.77 0.35
N ARG A 89 -2.59 -7.72 0.71
CA ARG A 89 -3.39 -8.51 -0.25
C ARG A 89 -4.36 -7.68 -1.08
N GLN A 90 -5.21 -6.88 -0.43
CA GLN A 90 -6.28 -6.16 -1.10
C GLN A 90 -5.76 -4.95 -1.86
N GLY A 91 -6.12 -4.87 -3.14
CA GLY A 91 -5.84 -3.73 -4.00
C GLY A 91 -4.48 -3.79 -4.71
N TRP A 92 -3.65 -4.78 -4.43
CA TRP A 92 -2.37 -4.96 -5.14
C TRP A 92 -1.99 -6.43 -5.33
N LEU A 93 -1.69 -7.17 -4.25
CA LEU A 93 -1.26 -8.58 -4.33
C LEU A 93 -2.34 -9.47 -4.97
N ASP A 94 -3.62 -9.15 -4.80
CA ASP A 94 -4.76 -9.83 -5.43
C ASP A 94 -4.95 -9.50 -6.92
N ARG A 95 -4.15 -8.59 -7.48
CA ARG A 95 -4.20 -8.16 -8.90
C ARG A 95 -2.98 -8.57 -9.72
N VAL A 96 -2.03 -9.29 -9.12
CA VAL A 96 -0.76 -9.66 -9.73
C VAL A 96 -0.48 -11.15 -9.59
N ARG A 97 0.31 -11.73 -10.51
CA ARG A 97 1.01 -12.99 -10.24
C ARG A 97 2.37 -12.66 -9.65
N LEU A 98 2.68 -13.26 -8.51
CA LEU A 98 3.95 -13.03 -7.81
C LEU A 98 4.71 -14.36 -7.64
N GLY A 99 5.95 -14.38 -8.14
CA GLY A 99 6.89 -15.48 -7.95
C GLY A 99 8.09 -15.02 -7.14
N LEU A 100 8.40 -15.73 -6.04
CA LEU A 100 9.60 -15.48 -5.24
C LEU A 100 10.52 -16.71 -5.29
N ILE A 101 11.75 -16.52 -5.76
CA ILE A 101 12.82 -17.51 -5.62
C ILE A 101 13.79 -16.97 -4.58
N ASP A 102 13.49 -17.25 -3.32
CA ASP A 102 14.17 -16.63 -2.17
C ASP A 102 15.67 -16.95 -2.14
N TYR A 103 16.04 -18.21 -2.40
CA TYR A 103 17.44 -18.63 -2.47
C TYR A 103 18.27 -17.85 -3.51
N GLU A 104 17.63 -17.42 -4.59
CA GLU A 104 18.27 -16.67 -5.68
C GLU A 104 18.04 -15.15 -5.59
N GLY A 105 17.28 -14.69 -4.60
CA GLY A 105 16.89 -13.29 -4.46
C GLY A 105 16.08 -12.74 -5.65
N LYS A 106 15.32 -13.59 -6.35
CA LYS A 106 14.55 -13.18 -7.55
C LYS A 106 13.07 -12.97 -7.24
N LEU A 107 12.53 -11.87 -7.75
CA LEU A 107 11.11 -11.54 -7.73
C LEU A 107 10.59 -11.43 -9.16
N PHE A 108 9.50 -12.13 -9.45
CA PHE A 108 8.76 -12.09 -10.70
C PHE A 108 7.38 -11.49 -10.47
N LEU A 109 6.97 -10.59 -11.37
CA LEU A 109 5.67 -9.92 -11.31
C LEU A 109 5.06 -9.89 -12.72
N SER A 110 3.78 -10.23 -12.83
CA SER A 110 2.97 -9.97 -14.03
C SER A 110 1.58 -9.51 -13.63
N ASP A 111 0.86 -8.87 -14.55
CA ASP A 111 -0.58 -8.68 -14.38
C ASP A 111 -1.25 -10.05 -14.22
N TYR A 112 -2.31 -10.12 -13.39
CA TYR A 112 -3.06 -11.36 -13.20
C TYR A 112 -3.66 -11.89 -14.51
N ASN A 113 -4.03 -11.00 -15.43
CA ASN A 113 -4.72 -11.31 -16.68
C ASN A 113 -3.77 -11.60 -17.86
N GLU A 114 -2.47 -11.36 -17.72
CA GLU A 114 -1.51 -11.66 -18.78
C GLU A 114 -1.28 -13.18 -18.87
N SER A 115 -1.45 -13.74 -20.06
CA SER A 115 -1.36 -15.18 -20.33
C SER A 115 0.09 -15.65 -20.48
#